data_AF-A0A946LE32-F1
#
_entry.id   AF-A0A946LE32-F1
#
_cell.length_a   1.000
_cell.length_b   1.000
_cell.length_c   1.000
_cell.angle_alpha   90.00
_cell.angle_beta   90.00
_cell.angle_gamma   90.00
#
_symmetry.space_group_name_H-M   'P 1'
#
loop_
_entity.id
_entity.type
_entity.pdbx_description
1 polymer ?
#
loop_
_entity_poly.entity_id
_entity_poly.type
_entity_poly.pdbx_seq_one_letter_code
_entity_poly.pdbx_strand_id
1 'polypeptide(L)'
;MADVPERNRREAEIAAPIGKLFADVIATQSISFSGLEMGIRKALRPSLENTFAVMYLLLLGDSEPDVNTSSAMQDVAPHASDYADTRSRQVAAETVATMRGRLADGKDPAKVFTQSLADGIAITETTRASSAGEARAKQDLENGASTALILLFMMNDLTMTRGTTKDGKVIPRDSNATDATAATTLTKRDVVETWVIEDNDACPICFPLDGTGRATWGEEFPDGPPAHRHCRCRKRHDVVRTN
;
A
#
# COMPACT_ATOMS: atom_id res chain seq x y z
N MET A 1 11.02 10.32 1.07
CA MET A 1 10.07 10.05 -0.03
C MET A 1 10.68 10.66 -1.28
N ALA A 2 11.01 9.85 -2.27
CA ALA A 2 11.48 10.37 -3.56
C ALA A 2 10.30 11.09 -4.24
N ASP A 3 10.55 12.22 -4.90
CA ASP A 3 9.50 12.87 -5.67
C ASP A 3 9.20 12.04 -6.92
N VAL A 4 7.92 12.01 -7.32
CA VAL A 4 7.50 11.26 -8.50
C VAL A 4 8.00 11.99 -9.74
N PRO A 5 8.72 11.31 -10.66
CA PRO A 5 9.11 11.93 -11.92
C PRO A 5 7.88 12.47 -12.66
N GLU A 6 7.98 13.72 -13.08
CA GLU A 6 6.92 14.42 -13.81
C GLU A 6 5.57 14.46 -13.07
N ARG A 7 5.60 14.61 -11.73
CA ARG A 7 4.40 14.73 -10.87
C ARG A 7 3.32 15.64 -11.48
N ASN A 8 3.69 16.87 -11.87
CA ASN A 8 2.74 17.83 -12.42
C ASN A 8 2.06 17.33 -13.71
N ARG A 9 2.78 16.61 -14.57
CA ARG A 9 2.21 16.01 -15.79
C ARG A 9 1.19 14.94 -15.43
N ARG A 10 1.53 14.05 -14.47
CA ARG A 10 0.65 12.96 -14.02
C ARG A 10 -0.61 13.48 -13.34
N GLU A 11 -0.48 14.53 -12.55
CA GLU A 11 -1.62 15.22 -11.93
C GLU A 11 -2.52 15.84 -13.02
N ALA A 12 -1.94 16.49 -14.04
CA ALA A 12 -2.71 17.04 -15.16
C ALA A 12 -3.43 15.95 -15.98
N GLU A 13 -2.81 14.78 -16.18
CA GLU A 13 -3.40 13.63 -16.87
C GLU A 13 -4.61 13.04 -16.16
N ILE A 14 -4.72 13.22 -14.83
CA ILE A 14 -5.90 12.86 -14.05
C ILE A 14 -6.91 14.02 -14.02
N ALA A 15 -6.44 15.22 -13.72
CA ALA A 15 -7.30 16.37 -13.47
C ALA A 15 -8.07 16.82 -14.72
N ALA A 16 -7.42 16.83 -15.88
CA ALA A 16 -8.04 17.30 -17.13
C ALA A 16 -9.27 16.46 -17.55
N PRO A 17 -9.21 15.11 -17.63
CA PRO A 17 -10.38 14.31 -17.99
C PRO A 17 -11.49 14.36 -16.93
N ILE A 18 -11.16 14.41 -15.63
CA ILE A 18 -12.17 14.55 -14.56
C ILE A 18 -12.85 15.93 -14.64
N GLY A 19 -12.06 16.99 -14.81
CA GLY A 19 -12.57 18.35 -14.99
C GLY A 19 -13.50 18.47 -16.19
N LYS A 20 -13.17 17.81 -17.30
CA LYS A 20 -14.05 17.73 -18.47
C LYS A 20 -15.37 17.04 -18.14
N LEU A 21 -15.35 15.89 -17.45
CA LEU A 21 -16.57 15.21 -17.02
C LEU A 21 -17.46 16.12 -16.16
N PHE A 22 -16.86 16.90 -15.26
CA PHE A 22 -17.56 17.86 -14.42
C PHE A 22 -18.17 19.01 -15.23
N ALA A 23 -17.42 19.55 -16.19
CA ALA A 23 -17.91 20.58 -17.10
C ALA A 23 -19.09 20.08 -17.95
N ASP A 24 -19.02 18.84 -18.45
CA ASP A 24 -20.09 18.22 -19.24
C ASP A 24 -21.38 18.03 -18.40
N VAL A 25 -21.24 17.65 -17.13
CA VAL A 25 -22.38 17.57 -16.19
C VAL A 25 -23.05 18.93 -16.00
N ILE A 26 -22.27 19.99 -15.81
CA ILE A 26 -22.81 21.36 -15.65
C ILE A 26 -23.50 21.81 -16.94
N ALA A 27 -22.86 21.60 -18.09
CA ALA A 27 -23.36 22.06 -19.39
C ALA A 27 -24.66 21.37 -19.80
N THR A 28 -24.81 20.08 -19.51
CA THR A 28 -25.99 19.29 -19.88
C THR A 28 -27.12 19.36 -18.85
N GLN A 29 -26.85 19.84 -17.63
CA GLN A 29 -27.76 19.79 -16.48
C GLN A 29 -28.33 18.38 -16.20
N SER A 30 -27.66 17.35 -16.70
CA SER A 30 -28.07 15.95 -16.58
C SER A 30 -26.97 15.17 -15.89
N ILE A 31 -27.31 14.56 -14.74
CA ILE A 31 -26.35 13.85 -13.91
C ILE A 31 -26.59 12.35 -14.02
N SER A 32 -25.76 11.67 -14.80
CA SER A 32 -25.65 10.21 -14.73
C SER A 32 -24.56 9.84 -13.74
N PHE A 33 -24.93 9.48 -12.51
CA PHE A 33 -23.94 9.11 -11.48
C PHE A 33 -23.15 7.85 -11.84
N SER A 34 -23.78 6.86 -12.50
CA SER A 34 -23.07 5.67 -13.00
C SER A 34 -22.10 6.03 -14.13
N GLY A 35 -22.49 6.93 -15.04
CA GLY A 35 -21.62 7.46 -16.08
C GLY A 35 -20.44 8.24 -15.50
N LEU A 36 -20.68 9.05 -14.47
CA LEU A 36 -19.66 9.81 -13.77
C LEU A 36 -18.66 8.90 -13.05
N GLU A 37 -19.15 7.89 -12.32
CA GLU A 37 -18.31 6.89 -11.65
C GLU A 37 -17.39 6.17 -12.65
N MET A 38 -17.97 5.68 -13.75
CA MET A 38 -17.21 5.03 -14.81
C MET A 38 -16.20 5.98 -15.47
N GLY A 39 -16.58 7.24 -15.68
CA GLY A 39 -15.71 8.27 -16.24
C GLY A 39 -14.51 8.57 -15.34
N ILE A 40 -14.73 8.77 -14.04
CA ILE A 40 -13.66 9.00 -13.06
C ILE A 40 -12.73 7.78 -13.00
N ARG A 41 -13.29 6.56 -12.96
CA ARG A 41 -12.48 5.33 -12.96
C ARG A 41 -11.57 5.25 -14.20
N LYS A 42 -12.15 5.51 -15.38
CA LYS A 42 -11.43 5.50 -16.66
C LYS A 42 -10.32 6.56 -16.72
N ALA A 43 -10.55 7.73 -16.12
CA ALA A 43 -9.56 8.80 -16.03
C ALA A 43 -8.40 8.45 -15.08
N LEU A 44 -8.70 7.84 -13.93
CA LEU A 44 -7.70 7.53 -12.91
C LEU A 44 -6.81 6.36 -13.29
N ARG A 45 -7.41 5.24 -13.70
CA ARG A 45 -6.74 3.92 -13.75
C ARG A 45 -5.36 3.97 -14.46
N PRO A 46 -5.21 4.52 -15.68
CA PRO A 46 -3.91 4.49 -16.36
C PRO A 46 -2.83 5.29 -15.63
N SER A 47 -3.17 6.45 -15.07
CA SER A 47 -2.21 7.31 -14.38
C SER A 47 -1.80 6.71 -13.02
N LEU A 48 -2.73 6.06 -12.30
CA LEU A 48 -2.41 5.36 -11.05
C LEU A 48 -1.49 4.16 -11.31
N GLU A 49 -1.78 3.36 -12.33
CA GLU A 49 -0.97 2.21 -12.75
C GLU A 49 0.46 2.65 -13.07
N ASN A 50 0.61 3.68 -13.92
CA ASN A 50 1.91 4.22 -14.30
C ASN A 50 2.67 4.84 -13.12
N THR A 51 1.98 5.56 -12.23
CA THR A 51 2.61 6.22 -11.08
C THR A 51 3.10 5.21 -10.05
N PHE A 52 2.29 4.19 -9.78
CA PHE A 52 2.68 3.06 -8.93
C PHE A 52 3.92 2.37 -9.50
N ALA A 53 3.87 2.00 -10.79
CA ALA A 53 4.94 1.27 -11.45
C ALA A 53 6.28 2.02 -11.41
N VAL A 54 6.26 3.31 -11.76
CA VAL A 54 7.46 4.15 -11.75
C VAL A 54 8.06 4.24 -10.35
N MET A 55 7.24 4.46 -9.33
CA MET A 55 7.73 4.57 -7.96
C MET A 55 8.27 3.26 -7.40
N TYR A 56 7.67 2.14 -7.79
CA TYR A 56 8.20 0.83 -7.45
C TYR A 56 9.58 0.61 -8.09
N LEU A 57 9.71 0.86 -9.40
CA LEU A 57 10.94 0.59 -10.15
C LEU A 57 12.09 1.53 -9.77
N LEU A 58 11.81 2.80 -9.49
CA LEU A 58 12.80 3.75 -8.98
C LEU A 58 13.45 3.26 -7.68
N LEU A 59 12.66 2.64 -6.79
CA LEU A 59 13.19 2.14 -5.53
C LEU A 59 14.07 0.90 -5.72
N LEU A 60 13.83 0.11 -6.77
CA LEU A 60 14.67 -1.03 -7.12
C LEU A 60 15.97 -0.64 -7.84
N GLY A 61 16.24 0.67 -7.99
CA GLY A 61 17.50 1.17 -8.53
C GLY A 61 17.51 1.35 -10.05
N ASP A 62 16.36 1.26 -10.71
CA ASP A 62 16.24 1.62 -12.12
C ASP A 62 16.14 3.15 -12.20
N SER A 63 17.21 3.83 -12.63
CA SER A 63 17.36 5.28 -12.44
C SER A 63 16.38 6.13 -13.25
N GLU A 64 15.78 5.60 -14.33
CA GLU A 64 14.64 6.19 -15.04
C GLU A 64 13.94 5.06 -15.82
N PRO A 65 13.05 4.29 -15.18
CA PRO A 65 12.49 3.10 -15.81
C PRO A 65 11.57 3.51 -16.96
N ASP A 66 11.95 3.19 -18.19
CA ASP A 66 11.00 3.14 -19.29
C ASP A 66 10.05 1.97 -19.04
N VAL A 67 8.86 2.31 -18.55
CA VAL A 67 7.78 1.38 -18.24
C VAL A 67 7.35 0.52 -19.44
N ASN A 68 7.75 0.88 -20.66
CA ASN A 68 7.43 0.09 -21.86
C ASN A 68 8.49 -0.94 -22.23
N THR A 69 9.72 -0.85 -21.68
CA THR A 69 10.86 -1.67 -22.13
C THR A 69 11.61 -2.39 -21.02
N SER A 70 11.39 -2.03 -19.75
CA SER A 70 12.04 -2.71 -18.62
C SER A 70 11.48 -4.13 -18.43
N SER A 71 12.35 -5.14 -18.40
CA SER A 71 11.94 -6.52 -18.06
C SER A 71 11.35 -6.59 -16.65
N ALA A 72 11.76 -5.69 -15.75
CA ALA A 72 11.20 -5.56 -14.40
C ALA A 72 9.73 -5.13 -14.41
N MET A 73 9.20 -4.64 -15.54
CA MET A 73 7.78 -4.36 -15.66
C MET A 73 6.90 -5.61 -15.66
N GLN A 74 7.43 -6.77 -16.06
CA GLN A 74 6.67 -8.02 -16.02
C GLN A 74 6.30 -8.40 -14.58
N ASP A 75 7.20 -8.12 -13.63
CA ASP A 75 6.99 -8.40 -12.21
C ASP A 75 6.08 -7.35 -11.53
N VAL A 76 6.18 -6.09 -11.97
CA VAL A 76 5.39 -4.98 -11.40
C VAL A 76 3.97 -4.88 -11.94
N ALA A 77 3.78 -5.15 -13.24
CA ALA A 77 2.52 -4.86 -13.92
C ALA A 77 1.29 -5.48 -13.22
N PRO A 78 1.33 -6.71 -12.69
CA PRO A 78 0.21 -7.26 -11.93
C PRO A 78 -0.14 -6.43 -10.69
N HIS A 79 0.87 -5.97 -9.94
CA HIS A 79 0.67 -5.17 -8.73
C HIS A 79 0.18 -3.76 -9.03
N ALA A 80 0.75 -3.12 -10.05
CA ALA A 80 0.33 -1.81 -10.51
C ALA A 80 -1.13 -1.81 -11.02
N SER A 81 -1.47 -2.82 -11.82
CA SER A 81 -2.82 -3.00 -12.38
C SER A 81 -3.85 -3.27 -11.28
N ASP A 82 -3.57 -4.18 -10.34
CA ASP A 82 -4.47 -4.50 -9.22
C ASP A 82 -4.71 -3.29 -8.30
N TYR A 83 -3.64 -2.57 -7.95
CA TYR A 83 -3.73 -1.33 -7.19
C TYR A 83 -4.59 -0.29 -7.92
N ALA A 84 -4.32 -0.06 -9.21
CA ALA A 84 -5.03 0.93 -10.01
C ALA A 84 -6.51 0.58 -10.18
N ASP A 85 -6.84 -0.70 -10.40
CA ASP A 85 -8.22 -1.14 -10.54
C ASP A 85 -9.02 -1.02 -9.25
N THR A 86 -8.42 -1.41 -8.12
CA THR A 86 -9.06 -1.31 -6.80
C THR A 86 -9.24 0.16 -6.41
N ARG A 87 -8.17 0.95 -6.49
CA ARG A 87 -8.19 2.34 -6.03
C ARG A 87 -9.08 3.23 -6.90
N SER A 88 -9.04 3.06 -8.22
CA SER A 88 -9.88 3.86 -9.13
C SER A 88 -11.37 3.64 -8.91
N ARG A 89 -11.80 2.41 -8.57
CA ARG A 89 -13.19 2.11 -8.18
C ARG A 89 -13.56 2.79 -6.87
N GLN A 90 -12.71 2.67 -5.85
CA GLN A 90 -12.94 3.27 -4.54
C GLN A 90 -13.10 4.79 -4.65
N VAL A 91 -12.16 5.48 -5.30
CA VAL A 91 -12.17 6.93 -5.46
C VAL A 91 -13.39 7.38 -6.25
N ALA A 92 -13.73 6.67 -7.32
CA ALA A 92 -14.92 6.99 -8.12
C ALA A 92 -16.21 6.89 -7.29
N ALA A 93 -16.37 5.81 -6.53
CA ALA A 93 -17.52 5.59 -5.66
C ALA A 93 -17.62 6.65 -4.54
N GLU A 94 -16.52 6.92 -3.83
CA GLU A 94 -16.45 7.94 -2.77
C GLU A 94 -16.75 9.34 -3.30
N THR A 95 -16.20 9.68 -4.46
CA THR A 95 -16.41 10.96 -5.13
C THR A 95 -17.88 11.14 -5.51
N VAL A 96 -18.47 10.13 -6.16
CA VAL A 96 -19.89 10.14 -6.55
C VAL A 96 -20.82 10.19 -5.34
N ALA A 97 -20.53 9.43 -4.28
CA ALA A 97 -21.30 9.47 -3.04
C ALA A 97 -21.25 10.87 -2.40
N THR A 98 -20.07 11.48 -2.34
CA THR A 98 -19.87 12.84 -1.82
C THR A 98 -20.65 13.86 -2.65
N MET A 99 -20.60 13.77 -3.97
CA MET A 99 -21.34 14.68 -4.86
C MET A 99 -22.84 14.52 -4.71
N ARG A 100 -23.34 13.28 -4.63
CA ARG A 100 -24.75 12.99 -4.40
C ARG A 100 -25.23 13.61 -3.09
N GLY A 101 -24.47 13.46 -2.01
CA GLY A 101 -24.79 14.08 -0.71
C GLY A 101 -24.86 15.61 -0.84
N ARG A 102 -23.84 16.23 -1.44
CA ARG A 102 -23.81 17.70 -1.63
C ARG A 102 -24.99 18.22 -2.45
N LEU A 103 -25.42 17.48 -3.48
CA LEU A 103 -26.59 17.85 -4.30
C LEU A 103 -27.90 17.65 -3.54
N ALA A 104 -28.00 16.59 -2.73
CA ALA A 104 -29.17 16.36 -1.87
C ALA A 104 -29.34 17.46 -0.81
N ASP A 105 -28.22 18.07 -0.35
CA ASP A 105 -28.23 19.25 0.52
C ASP A 105 -28.64 20.55 -0.21
N GLY A 106 -29.05 20.46 -1.47
CA GLY A 106 -29.48 21.62 -2.27
C GLY A 106 -28.34 22.50 -2.76
N LYS A 107 -27.09 22.01 -2.76
CA LYS A 107 -25.96 22.79 -3.31
C LYS A 107 -26.07 22.89 -4.82
N ASP A 108 -25.78 24.08 -5.33
CA ASP A 108 -25.65 24.37 -6.74
C ASP A 108 -24.62 23.41 -7.41
N PRO A 109 -25.01 22.67 -8.48
CA PRO A 109 -24.10 21.81 -9.23
C PRO A 109 -22.79 22.49 -9.63
N ALA A 110 -22.81 23.78 -9.99
CA ALA A 110 -21.60 24.51 -10.36
C ALA A 110 -20.60 24.66 -9.20
N LYS A 111 -21.06 24.54 -7.96
CA LYS A 111 -20.23 24.54 -6.74
C LYS A 111 -19.82 23.14 -6.29
N VAL A 112 -20.48 22.10 -6.81
CA VAL A 112 -20.17 20.69 -6.51
C VAL A 112 -19.13 20.15 -7.48
N PHE A 113 -19.28 20.43 -8.77
CA PHE A 113 -18.45 19.91 -9.86
C PHE A 113 -17.41 20.94 -10.31
N THR A 114 -16.36 21.15 -9.51
CA THR A 114 -15.36 22.19 -9.75
C THR A 114 -14.04 21.63 -10.28
N GLN A 115 -13.31 22.42 -11.07
CA GLN A 115 -11.95 22.07 -11.48
C GLN A 115 -11.03 21.84 -10.27
N SER A 116 -11.18 22.66 -9.22
CA SER A 116 -10.42 22.51 -7.97
C SER A 116 -10.64 21.16 -7.29
N LEU A 117 -11.84 20.57 -7.41
CA LEU A 117 -12.08 19.21 -6.91
C LEU A 117 -11.35 18.17 -7.76
N ALA A 118 -11.35 18.33 -9.10
CA ALA A 118 -10.59 17.45 -10.00
C ALA A 118 -9.08 17.51 -9.71
N ASP A 119 -8.53 18.71 -9.52
CA ASP A 119 -7.14 18.92 -9.15
C ASP A 119 -6.81 18.28 -7.79
N GLY A 120 -7.70 18.45 -6.80
CA GLY A 120 -7.55 17.85 -5.47
C GLY A 120 -7.53 16.32 -5.50
N ILE A 121 -8.37 15.70 -6.34
CA ILE A 121 -8.35 14.25 -6.58
C ILE A 121 -7.02 13.85 -7.22
N ALA A 122 -6.58 14.57 -8.26
CA ALA A 122 -5.34 14.25 -8.96
C ALA A 122 -4.10 14.28 -8.06
N ILE A 123 -3.94 15.33 -7.25
CA ILE A 123 -2.83 15.49 -6.32
C ILE A 123 -2.83 14.38 -5.27
N THR A 124 -4.01 14.12 -4.68
CA THR A 124 -4.17 13.11 -3.63
C THR A 124 -3.85 11.73 -4.16
N GLU A 125 -4.40 11.35 -5.31
CA GLU A 125 -4.26 10.01 -5.84
C GLU A 125 -2.89 9.75 -6.46
N THR A 126 -2.23 10.76 -7.05
CA THR A 126 -0.82 10.67 -7.46
C THR A 126 0.08 10.40 -6.25
N THR A 127 -0.14 11.10 -5.15
CA THR A 127 0.63 10.93 -3.90
C THR A 127 0.42 9.54 -3.31
N ARG A 128 -0.82 9.04 -3.29
CA ARG A 128 -1.15 7.69 -2.79
C ARG A 128 -0.54 6.60 -3.67
N ALA A 129 -0.69 6.70 -4.99
CA ALA A 129 -0.10 5.75 -5.93
C ALA A 129 1.42 5.67 -5.78
N SER A 130 2.06 6.82 -5.62
CA SER A 130 3.49 6.89 -5.37
C SER A 130 3.91 6.21 -4.08
N SER A 131 3.21 6.51 -2.99
CA SER A 131 3.48 5.92 -1.68
C SER A 131 3.25 4.41 -1.68
N ALA A 132 2.22 3.94 -2.39
CA ALA A 132 1.91 2.52 -2.53
C ALA A 132 2.99 1.78 -3.34
N GLY A 133 3.47 2.37 -4.44
CA GLY A 133 4.57 1.82 -5.23
C GLY A 133 5.85 1.70 -4.40
N GLU A 134 6.21 2.76 -3.65
CA GLU A 134 7.37 2.74 -2.75
C GLU A 134 7.23 1.68 -1.65
N ALA A 135 6.07 1.62 -0.98
CA ALA A 135 5.82 0.67 0.09
C ALA A 135 5.90 -0.78 -0.40
N ARG A 136 5.36 -1.05 -1.59
CA ARG A 136 5.38 -2.40 -2.14
C ARG A 136 6.79 -2.83 -2.56
N ALA A 137 7.57 -1.94 -3.16
CA ALA A 137 8.96 -2.23 -3.48
C ALA A 137 9.79 -2.53 -2.22
N LYS A 138 9.58 -1.80 -1.12
CA LYS A 138 10.22 -2.12 0.18
C LYS A 138 9.85 -3.51 0.67
N GLN A 139 8.57 -3.85 0.62
CA GLN A 139 8.09 -5.17 1.04
C GLN A 139 8.73 -6.29 0.21
N ASP A 140 8.85 -6.12 -1.11
CA ASP A 140 9.44 -7.14 -1.98
C ASP A 140 10.96 -7.25 -1.77
N LEU A 141 11.66 -6.15 -1.46
CA LEU A 141 13.07 -6.17 -1.03
C LEU A 141 13.26 -6.93 0.29
N GLU A 142 12.40 -6.69 1.29
CA GLU A 142 12.44 -7.38 2.59
C GLU A 142 12.15 -8.88 2.45
N ASN A 143 11.17 -9.25 1.61
CA ASN A 143 10.83 -10.64 1.32
C ASN A 143 11.94 -11.35 0.53
N GLY A 144 12.57 -10.67 -0.44
CA GLY A 144 13.70 -11.18 -1.20
C GLY A 144 14.93 -11.41 -0.31
N ALA A 145 15.26 -10.46 0.58
CA ALA A 145 16.33 -10.61 1.56
C ALA A 145 16.05 -11.76 2.54
N SER A 146 14.81 -11.91 2.99
CA SER A 146 14.38 -13.01 3.86
C SER A 146 14.55 -14.37 3.19
N THR A 147 14.20 -14.47 1.90
CA THR A 147 14.35 -15.70 1.11
C THR A 147 15.82 -16.06 0.90
N ALA A 148 16.66 -15.08 0.59
CA ALA A 148 18.11 -15.27 0.47
C ALA A 148 18.76 -15.71 1.80
N LEU A 149 18.30 -15.17 2.93
CA LEU A 149 18.77 -15.56 4.25
C LEU A 149 18.39 -17.02 4.56
N ILE A 150 17.15 -17.44 4.27
CA ILE A 150 16.70 -18.83 4.43
C ILE A 150 17.53 -19.77 3.55
N LEU A 151 17.78 -19.42 2.28
CA LEU A 151 18.64 -20.19 1.40
C LEU A 151 20.08 -20.29 1.92
N LEU A 152 20.64 -19.20 2.43
CA LEU A 152 21.98 -19.20 3.03
C LEU A 152 22.04 -20.11 4.27
N PHE A 153 21.01 -20.11 5.12
CA PHE A 153 20.90 -21.04 6.24
C PHE A 153 20.79 -22.49 5.78
N MET A 154 19.96 -22.78 4.76
CA MET A 154 19.85 -24.13 4.19
C MET A 154 21.15 -24.62 3.53
N MET A 155 21.91 -23.73 2.88
CA MET A 155 23.21 -24.07 2.29
C MET A 155 24.32 -24.24 3.35
N ASN A 156 24.27 -23.48 4.44
CA ASN A 156 25.16 -23.70 5.60
C ASN A 156 24.85 -25.01 6.33
N ASP A 157 23.59 -25.43 6.43
CA ASP A 157 23.22 -26.71 7.05
C ASP A 157 23.70 -27.92 6.22
N LEU A 158 23.70 -27.79 4.89
CA LEU A 158 24.27 -28.79 3.97
C LEU A 158 25.80 -28.89 4.03
N THR A 159 26.50 -27.86 4.53
CA THR A 159 27.97 -27.90 4.70
C THR A 159 28.40 -28.37 6.09
N MET A 160 27.49 -28.45 7.08
CA MET A 160 27.76 -28.90 8.46
C MET A 160 27.54 -30.40 8.71
N THR A 161 27.22 -31.22 7.70
CA THR A 161 27.05 -32.69 7.86
C THR A 161 28.14 -33.53 7.19
N ARG A 162 29.40 -33.08 7.28
CA ARG A 162 30.57 -33.96 7.11
C ARG A 162 31.48 -33.92 8.33
N GLY A 163 30.94 -34.34 9.47
CA GLY A 163 31.76 -34.74 10.62
C GLY A 163 32.50 -36.04 10.30
N THR A 164 33.69 -35.97 9.72
CA THR A 164 34.63 -37.10 9.70
C THR A 164 35.38 -37.14 11.03
N THR A 165 35.21 -38.20 11.83
CA THR A 165 36.15 -38.49 12.91
C THR A 165 37.43 -39.09 12.35
N LYS A 166 38.55 -38.96 13.08
CA LYS A 166 39.92 -39.28 12.62
C LYS A 166 40.19 -40.74 12.21
N ASP A 167 39.24 -41.66 12.34
CA ASP A 167 39.44 -43.09 12.09
C ASP A 167 38.64 -43.67 10.89
N GLY A 168 38.13 -42.83 9.99
CA GLY A 168 37.68 -43.27 8.65
C GLY A 168 36.51 -44.27 8.60
N LYS A 169 35.75 -44.46 9.68
CA LYS A 169 34.59 -45.36 9.70
C LYS A 169 33.29 -44.59 9.42
N VAL A 170 32.65 -44.90 8.29
CA VAL A 170 31.31 -44.40 7.93
C VAL A 170 30.29 -44.98 8.90
N ILE A 171 29.56 -44.12 9.61
CA ILE A 171 28.46 -44.52 10.50
C ILE A 171 27.23 -44.82 9.63
N PRO A 172 26.64 -46.03 9.66
CA PRO A 172 25.37 -46.29 9.03
C PRO A 172 24.25 -45.54 9.75
N ARG A 173 23.29 -45.04 8.97
CA ARG A 173 22.12 -44.31 9.46
C ARG A 173 21.17 -45.29 10.16
N ASP A 174 21.29 -45.39 11.47
CA ASP A 174 20.27 -46.03 12.29
C ASP A 174 19.07 -45.09 12.40
N SER A 175 17.99 -45.55 11.77
CA SER A 175 16.69 -44.91 11.81
C SER A 175 16.05 -45.23 13.15
N ASN A 176 16.38 -44.46 14.18
CA ASN A 176 15.56 -44.38 15.37
C ASN A 176 15.47 -42.93 15.83
N ALA A 177 14.29 -42.37 15.58
CA ALA A 177 13.80 -41.15 16.17
C ALA A 177 13.70 -41.35 17.68
N THR A 178 14.59 -40.70 18.42
CA THR A 178 14.43 -40.18 19.80
C THR A 178 15.80 -39.64 20.20
N ASP A 179 15.85 -38.42 20.74
CA ASP A 179 17.05 -37.69 21.22
C ASP A 179 17.56 -36.53 20.36
N ALA A 180 16.66 -35.88 19.62
CA ALA A 180 16.79 -34.47 19.25
C ALA A 180 15.62 -33.64 19.80
N THR A 181 15.42 -33.71 21.11
CA THR A 181 14.54 -32.82 21.88
C THR A 181 15.36 -32.01 22.87
N ALA A 182 16.41 -31.36 22.38
CA ALA A 182 16.86 -30.10 22.98
C ALA A 182 16.11 -28.99 22.23
N ALA A 183 14.98 -28.62 22.81
CA ALA A 183 14.01 -27.67 22.30
C ALA A 183 14.66 -26.31 21.98
N THR A 184 14.77 -25.99 20.69
CA THR A 184 14.65 -24.60 20.25
C THR A 184 13.16 -24.33 20.10
N THR A 185 12.50 -24.06 21.23
CA THR A 185 11.16 -23.47 21.23
C THR A 185 11.27 -22.11 20.53
N LEU A 186 10.98 -22.07 19.24
CA LEU A 186 10.64 -20.86 18.52
C LEU A 186 9.37 -20.33 19.17
N THR A 187 9.52 -19.53 20.23
CA THR A 187 8.44 -18.73 20.79
C THR A 187 7.86 -17.91 19.65
N LYS A 188 6.62 -18.22 19.26
CA LYS A 188 5.88 -17.46 18.25
C LYS A 188 5.87 -16.00 18.72
N ARG A 189 6.48 -15.12 17.94
CA ARG A 189 6.50 -13.68 18.23
C ARG A 189 5.34 -13.09 17.45
N ASP A 190 4.25 -12.79 18.14
CA ASP A 190 3.13 -12.09 17.53
C ASP A 190 3.44 -10.58 17.56
N VAL A 191 3.31 -9.93 16.42
CA VAL A 191 3.44 -8.46 16.30
C VAL A 191 2.06 -7.87 16.58
N VAL A 192 1.96 -7.13 17.69
CA VAL A 192 0.73 -6.46 18.09
C VAL A 192 0.81 -5.00 17.66
N GLU A 193 -0.16 -4.58 16.84
CA GLU A 193 -0.34 -3.19 16.45
C GLU A 193 -1.20 -2.46 17.48
N THR A 194 -0.65 -1.41 18.07
CA THR A 194 -1.30 -0.55 19.07
C THR A 194 -1.39 0.87 18.53
N TRP A 195 -2.54 1.52 18.72
CA TRP A 195 -2.71 2.94 18.41
C TRP A 195 -2.10 3.78 19.53
N VAL A 196 -1.25 4.75 19.19
CA VAL A 196 -0.52 5.55 20.18
C VAL A 196 -0.58 7.04 19.83
N ILE A 197 -0.81 7.87 20.84
CA ILE A 197 -0.77 9.33 20.76
C ILE A 197 0.51 9.83 21.44
N GLU A 198 1.36 10.58 20.72
CA GLU A 198 2.66 11.02 21.26
C GLU A 198 2.60 12.24 22.18
N ASP A 199 1.64 13.13 21.94
CA ASP A 199 1.45 14.36 22.69
C ASP A 199 -0.06 14.48 22.95
N ASN A 200 -0.51 14.90 24.14
CA ASN A 200 -1.94 14.98 24.54
C ASN A 200 -2.86 15.81 23.60
N ASP A 201 -2.33 16.36 22.50
CA ASP A 201 -3.07 16.87 21.34
C ASP A 201 -3.56 15.73 20.44
N ALA A 202 -4.63 15.09 20.91
CA ALA A 202 -5.42 14.14 20.15
C ALA A 202 -6.70 14.81 19.62
N CYS A 203 -7.11 14.48 18.40
CA CYS A 203 -8.46 14.83 17.97
C CYS A 203 -9.50 13.95 18.71
N PRO A 204 -10.78 14.36 18.79
CA PRO A 204 -11.84 13.57 19.42
C PRO A 204 -12.05 12.17 18.84
N ILE A 205 -11.53 11.91 17.63
CA ILE A 205 -11.60 10.62 16.94
C ILE A 205 -10.49 9.68 17.44
N CYS A 206 -9.28 10.21 17.64
CA CYS A 206 -8.12 9.41 18.00
C CYS A 206 -8.03 9.15 19.50
N PHE A 207 -8.50 10.09 20.33
CA PHE A 207 -8.42 9.99 21.79
C PHE A 207 -9.05 8.69 22.35
N PRO A 208 -10.25 8.25 21.90
CA PRO A 208 -10.83 6.99 22.37
C PRO A 208 -10.09 5.73 21.93
N LEU A 209 -9.21 5.85 20.93
CA LEU A 209 -8.47 4.72 20.35
C LEU A 209 -7.07 4.58 20.95
N ASP A 210 -6.58 5.53 21.74
CA ASP A 210 -5.25 5.46 22.33
C ASP A 210 -5.06 4.20 23.19
N GLY A 211 -3.96 3.49 22.97
CA GLY A 211 -3.64 2.21 23.61
C GLY A 211 -4.45 1.01 23.12
N THR A 212 -5.39 1.18 22.19
CA THR A 212 -6.20 0.06 21.68
C THR A 212 -5.50 -0.70 20.55
N GLY A 213 -5.77 -2.00 20.47
CA GLY A 213 -5.16 -2.89 19.48
C GLY A 213 -5.91 -2.90 18.15
N ARG A 214 -5.28 -3.45 17.10
CA ARG A 214 -5.87 -3.53 15.74
C ARG A 214 -7.26 -4.15 15.68
N ALA A 215 -7.61 -5.06 16.57
CA ALA A 215 -8.96 -5.64 16.60
C ALA A 215 -10.05 -4.59 16.87
N THR A 216 -9.72 -3.46 17.53
CA THR A 216 -10.65 -2.40 17.89
C THR A 216 -10.85 -1.39 16.76
N TRP A 217 -9.79 -1.00 16.05
CA TRP A 217 -9.83 0.06 15.04
C TRP A 217 -9.57 -0.42 13.61
N GLY A 218 -9.11 -1.65 13.41
CA GLY A 218 -8.63 -2.14 12.11
C GLY A 218 -9.72 -2.33 11.04
N GLU A 219 -10.99 -2.42 11.44
CA GLU A 219 -12.10 -2.45 10.48
C GLU A 219 -12.41 -1.05 9.92
N GLU A 220 -12.36 -0.02 10.78
CA GLU A 220 -12.69 1.35 10.41
C GLU A 220 -11.47 2.13 9.89
N PHE A 221 -10.28 1.79 10.38
CA PHE A 221 -8.99 2.40 10.05
C PHE A 221 -7.97 1.31 9.67
N PRO A 222 -8.17 0.59 8.54
CA PRO A 222 -7.34 -0.56 8.18
C PRO A 222 -5.85 -0.23 8.02
N ASP A 223 -5.55 1.00 7.62
CA ASP A 223 -4.20 1.51 7.43
C ASP A 223 -3.61 2.16 8.70
N GLY A 224 -4.41 2.35 9.74
CA GLY A 224 -4.06 3.05 10.97
C GLY A 224 -4.55 4.51 11.02
N PRO A 225 -3.96 5.34 11.91
CA PRO A 225 -4.46 6.68 12.18
C PRO A 225 -4.48 7.57 10.93
N PRO A 226 -5.59 8.27 10.66
CA PRO A 226 -5.66 9.21 9.55
C PRO A 226 -4.69 10.38 9.79
N ALA A 227 -3.93 10.74 8.76
CA ALA A 227 -3.05 11.90 8.80
C ALA A 227 -3.89 13.19 8.74
N HIS A 228 -3.86 13.97 9.82
CA HIS A 228 -4.49 15.29 9.91
C HIS A 228 -3.59 16.27 10.63
N ARG A 229 -3.72 17.56 10.28
CA ARG A 229 -2.76 18.64 10.57
C ARG A 229 -2.41 18.81 12.06
N HIS A 230 -3.23 18.32 13.01
CA HIS A 230 -3.06 18.55 14.45
C HIS A 230 -2.99 17.28 15.31
N CYS A 231 -3.12 16.06 14.78
CA CYS A 231 -2.98 14.84 15.60
C CYS A 231 -1.63 14.21 15.35
N ARG A 232 -0.98 13.79 16.42
CA ARG A 232 0.30 13.08 16.42
C ARG A 232 0.08 11.62 16.78
N CYS A 233 -0.75 10.99 15.95
CA CYS A 233 -1.35 9.69 16.21
C CYS A 233 -0.67 8.68 15.28
N ARG A 234 -0.09 7.61 15.82
CA ARG A 234 0.70 6.62 15.06
C ARG A 234 0.41 5.18 15.47
N LYS A 235 0.77 4.23 14.62
CA LYS A 235 0.83 2.81 14.99
C LYS A 235 2.15 2.53 15.70
N ARG A 236 2.09 1.78 16.79
CA ARG A 236 3.24 1.15 17.45
C ARG A 236 3.16 -0.35 17.25
N HIS A 237 4.27 -0.95 16.83
CA HIS A 237 4.42 -2.39 16.68
C HIS A 237 5.17 -2.94 17.88
N ASP A 238 4.45 -3.62 18.78
CA ASP A 238 5.04 -4.27 19.94
C ASP A 238 5.20 -5.77 19.65
N VAL A 239 6.40 -6.31 19.89
CA VAL A 239 6.66 -7.73 19.73
C VAL A 239 6.36 -8.43 21.05
N VAL A 240 5.23 -9.13 21.12
CA VAL A 240 4.83 -9.86 22.33
C VAL A 240 5.26 -11.32 22.20
N ARG A 241 5.93 -11.82 23.24
CA ARG A 241 6.22 -13.25 23.37
C ARG A 241 5.00 -13.93 23.97
N THR A 242 4.29 -14.74 23.19
CA THR A 242 3.24 -15.62 23.68
C THR A 242 3.88 -16.95 24.11
N ASN A 243 3.55 -17.40 25.32
CA ASN A 243 3.98 -18.68 25.90
C ASN A 243 3.16 -19.84 25.35
#